data_AF-A0A967I6Z7-F1
#
_entry.id   AF-A0A967I6Z7-F1
#
_cell.length_a   1.000
_cell.length_b   1.000
_cell.length_c   1.000
_cell.angle_alpha   90.00
_cell.angle_beta   90.00
_cell.angle_gamma   90.00
#
_symmetry.space_group_name_H-M   'P 1'
#
loop_
_entity.id
_entity.type
_entity.pdbx_description
1 polymer ?
#
loop_
_entity_poly.entity_id
_entity_poly.type
_entity_poly.pdbx_seq_one_letter_code
_entity_poly.pdbx_strand_id
1 'polypeptide(L)' 'MRSVFYPHLVNGPFGDPALFVRLAHRGQALLFDCGSLGALSHRDMLKISAVFLSHAHIDHLVGFDTLLRLLL' A
#
# COMPACT_ATOMS: atom_id res chain seq x y z
N MET A 1 13.64 15.69 -16.27
CA MET A 1 13.50 15.46 -14.81
C MET A 1 13.08 14.01 -14.59
N ARG A 2 13.68 13.28 -13.65
CA ARG A 2 13.31 11.87 -13.35
C ARG A 2 12.27 11.86 -12.22
N SER A 3 11.21 11.06 -12.35
CA SER A 3 10.17 10.97 -11.31
C SER A 3 10.76 10.46 -9.98
N VAL A 4 10.28 11.02 -8.87
CA VAL A 4 10.55 10.51 -7.51
C VAL A 4 9.44 9.60 -6.99
N PHE A 5 8.32 9.50 -7.72
CA PHE A 5 7.19 8.64 -7.39
C PHE A 5 7.18 7.43 -8.34
N TYR A 6 7.13 6.23 -7.75
CA TYR A 6 7.03 4.97 -8.47
C TYR A 6 5.74 4.24 -8.04
N PRO A 7 4.59 4.56 -8.66
CA PRO A 7 3.30 3.95 -8.34
C PRO A 7 3.15 2.57 -9.00
N HIS A 8 2.48 1.65 -8.32
CA HIS A 8 1.92 0.44 -8.92
C HIS A 8 0.67 -0.04 -8.16
N LEU A 9 -0.24 -0.68 -8.89
CA LEU A 9 -1.40 -1.36 -8.31
C LEU A 9 -0.95 -2.70 -7.73
N VAL A 10 -1.30 -2.95 -6.47
CA VAL A 10 -0.93 -4.19 -5.78
C VAL A 10 -1.68 -5.38 -6.37
N ASN A 11 -2.99 -5.20 -6.63
CA ASN A 11 -3.88 -6.28 -7.09
C ASN A 11 -4.37 -6.09 -8.54
N GLY A 12 -3.79 -5.13 -9.27
CA GLY A 12 -4.27 -4.76 -10.60
C GLY A 12 -5.64 -4.06 -10.58
N PRO A 13 -6.28 -3.87 -11.75
CA PRO A 13 -7.49 -3.06 -11.89
C PRO A 13 -8.79 -3.74 -11.44
N PHE A 14 -8.77 -5.05 -11.17
CA PHE A 14 -9.96 -5.84 -10.85
C PHE A 14 -9.92 -6.52 -9.48
N GLY A 15 -8.84 -6.34 -8.72
CA GLY A 15 -8.72 -6.85 -7.36
C GLY A 15 -9.03 -5.79 -6.32
N ASP A 16 -8.86 -6.13 -5.05
CA ASP A 16 -9.06 -5.21 -3.93
C ASP A 16 -8.21 -3.93 -4.10
N PRO A 17 -8.80 -2.74 -3.90
CA PRO A 17 -8.10 -1.47 -4.08
C PRO A 17 -6.86 -1.32 -3.19
N ALA A 18 -5.70 -1.21 -3.81
CA ALA A 18 -4.44 -0.88 -3.14
C ALA A 18 -3.45 -0.31 -4.17
N LEU A 19 -3.11 0.97 -4.02
CA LEU A 19 -2.10 1.66 -4.81
C LEU A 19 -0.88 1.95 -3.93
N PHE A 20 0.23 1.30 -4.26
CA PHE A 20 1.50 1.48 -3.56
C PHE A 20 2.39 2.47 -4.32
N VAL A 21 2.83 3.53 -3.64
CA VAL A 21 3.68 4.56 -4.23
C VAL A 21 5.00 4.62 -3.49
N ARG A 22 6.05 4.08 -4.11
CA ARG A 22 7.41 4.17 -3.55
C ARG A 22 8.00 5.56 -3.79
N LEU A 23 8.57 6.14 -2.73
CA LEU A 23 9.27 7.42 -2.78
C LEU A 23 10.77 7.18 -2.99
N ALA A 24 11.34 7.76 -4.05
CA ALA A 24 12.77 7.72 -4.31
C ALA A 24 13.55 8.35 -3.16
N HIS A 25 14.73 7.79 -2.84
CA HIS A 25 15.69 8.34 -1.87
C HIS A 25 15.20 8.48 -0.41
N ARG A 26 13.95 8.14 -0.09
CA ARG A 26 13.40 8.26 1.26
C ARG A 26 13.24 6.93 2.01
N GLY A 27 13.41 5.79 1.32
CA GLY A 27 13.17 4.47 1.91
C GLY A 27 11.72 4.25 2.37
N GLN A 28 10.79 5.10 1.90
CA GLN A 28 9.40 5.17 2.33
C GLN A 28 8.45 4.91 1.15
N ALA A 29 7.22 4.57 1.49
CA ALA A 29 6.12 4.42 0.57
C ALA A 29 4.82 4.99 1.15
N LEU A 30 3.94 5.43 0.26
CA LEU A 30 2.56 5.79 0.58
C LEU A 30 1.66 4.66 0.08
N LEU A 31 0.64 4.33 0.85
CA LEU A 31 -0.39 3.38 0.45
C LEU A 31 -1.74 4.11 0.35
N PHE A 32 -2.41 3.97 -0.79
CA PHE A 32 -3.78 4.45 -0.99
C PHE A 32 -4.70 3.26 -1.10
N ASP A 33 -5.72 3.24 -0.24
CA ASP A 33 -6.56 2.10 0.10
C ASP A 33 -5.76 0.88 0.60
N CYS A 34 -6.40 0.08 1.45
CA CYS A 34 -5.77 -1.02 2.15
C CYS A 34 -6.52 -2.32 1.88
N GLY A 35 -6.77 -2.60 0.60
CA GLY A 35 -7.21 -3.90 0.13
C GLY A 35 -6.19 -5.01 0.41
N SER A 36 -6.43 -6.23 -0.09
CA SER A 36 -5.52 -7.34 0.15
C SER A 36 -4.06 -6.99 -0.17
N LEU A 37 -3.17 -7.12 0.83
CA LEU A 37 -1.75 -6.77 0.70
C LEU A 37 -0.86 -8.00 0.46
N GLY A 38 -1.44 -9.18 0.22
CA GLY A 38 -0.69 -10.43 0.08
C GLY A 38 0.31 -10.46 -1.09
N ALA A 39 0.12 -9.60 -2.09
CA ALA A 39 1.06 -9.44 -3.21
C ALA A 39 2.25 -8.52 -2.89
N LEU A 40 2.20 -7.74 -1.81
CA LEU A 40 3.33 -6.94 -1.34
C LEU A 40 4.28 -7.79 -0.48
N SER A 41 5.57 -7.55 -0.63
CA SER A 41 6.55 -8.13 0.28
C SER A 41 6.47 -7.46 1.66
N HIS A 42 6.71 -8.21 2.73
CA HIS A 42 6.82 -7.64 4.09
C HIS A 42 7.82 -6.47 4.16
N ARG A 43 8.93 -6.55 3.41
CA ARG A 43 9.92 -5.47 3.31
C ARG A 43 9.32 -4.20 2.72
N ASP A 44 8.43 -4.30 1.74
CA ASP A 44 7.77 -3.13 1.16
C ASP A 44 6.66 -2.60 2.05
N MET A 45 5.92 -3.47 2.73
CA MET A 45 4.92 -3.07 3.73
C MET A 45 5.54 -2.28 4.88
N LEU A 46 6.73 -2.68 5.36
CA LEU A 46 7.46 -1.94 6.40
C LEU A 46 7.94 -0.54 5.96
N LYS A 47 7.95 -0.23 4.65
CA LYS A 47 8.27 1.12 4.15
C LYS A 47 7.05 2.04 4.17
N ILE A 48 5.84 1.51 4.36
CA ILE A 48 4.61 2.30 4.34
C ILE A 48 4.63 3.27 5.52
N SER A 49 4.72 4.56 5.22
CA SER A 49 4.76 5.62 6.23
C SER A 49 3.40 6.29 6.47
N ALA A 50 2.48 6.13 5.52
CA ALA A 50 1.12 6.64 5.61
C ALA A 50 0.17 5.79 4.76
N VAL A 51 -1.04 5.58 5.29
CA VAL A 51 -2.15 4.92 4.60
C VAL A 51 -3.28 5.93 4.45
N PHE A 52 -3.75 6.12 3.22
CA PHE A 52 -4.87 6.99 2.90
C PHE A 52 -6.05 6.12 2.48
N LEU A 53 -7.13 6.15 3.23
CA LEU A 53 -8.33 5.37 2.95
C LEU A 53 -9.37 6.27 2.31
N SER A 54 -9.88 5.89 1.14
CA SER A 54 -10.91 6.68 0.46
C SER A 54 -12.27 6.58 1.15
N HIS A 55 -12.65 5.38 1.60
CA HIS A 55 -13.87 5.08 2.33
C HIS A 55 -13.78 3.71 3.04
N ALA A 56 -14.83 3.33 3.77
CA ALA A 56 -14.82 2.19 4.68
C ALA A 56 -15.56 0.94 4.16
N HIS A 57 -15.49 0.67 2.85
CA HIS A 57 -15.90 -0.63 2.33
C HIS A 57 -14.81 -1.69 2.63
N ILE A 58 -15.23 -2.95 2.70
CA ILE A 58 -14.36 -4.03 3.17
C ILE A 58 -13.17 -4.28 2.24
N ASP A 59 -13.37 -4.19 0.93
CA ASP A 59 -12.34 -4.31 -0.10
C ASP A 59 -11.28 -3.20 -0.02
N HIS A 60 -11.60 -2.06 0.59
CA HIS A 60 -10.67 -0.97 0.87
C HIS A 60 -9.91 -1.13 2.20
N LEU A 61 -10.31 -2.08 3.06
CA LEU A 61 -9.80 -2.24 4.43
C LEU A 61 -9.29 -3.64 4.77
N VAL A 62 -9.58 -4.64 3.94
CA VAL A 62 -9.35 -6.06 4.26
C VAL A 62 -7.88 -6.40 4.52
N GLY A 63 -6.91 -5.64 3.99
CA GLY A 63 -5.49 -5.83 4.25
C GLY A 63 -4.95 -5.09 5.47
N PHE A 64 -5.78 -4.30 6.16
CA PHE A 64 -5.35 -3.49 7.30
C PHE A 64 -4.89 -4.34 8.48
N ASP A 65 -5.52 -5.49 8.73
CA ASP A 65 -5.12 -6.40 9.80
C ASP A 65 -3.72 -6.97 9.57
N THR A 66 -3.40 -7.34 8.32
CA THR A 66 -2.10 -7.84 7.90
C THR A 66 -1.03 -6.76 8.09
N LEU A 67 -1.35 -5.51 7.74
CA LEU A 67 -0.46 -4.38 7.98
C LEU A 67 -0.23 -4.13 9.48
N LEU A 68 -1.29 -4.13 10.29
CA LEU A 68 -1.21 -3.94 11.74
C LEU A 68 -0.37 -5.01 12.42
N ARG A 69 -0.57 -6.28 12.06
CA ARG A 69 0.20 -7.42 12.59
C ARG A 69 1.68 -7.37 12.24
N LEU A 70 2.05 -6.72 11.15
CA LEU A 70 3.44 -6.55 10.76
C LEU A 70 4.14 -5.43 11.55
N LEU A 71 3.36 -4.44 12.01
CA LEU A 71 3.86 -3.24 12.68
C LEU A 71 3.86 -3.35 14.22
N LEU A 72 3.18 -4.35 14.78
CA LEU A 72 3.07 -4.64 16.22
C LEU A 72 3.81 -5.93 16.59
#